data_AF-A0A2N6K8V1-F1
#
_entry.id   AF-A0A2N6K8V1-F1
#
_cell.length_a   1.000
_cell.length_b   1.000
_cell.length_c   1.000
_cell.angle_alpha   90.00
_cell.angle_beta   90.00
_cell.angle_gamma   90.00
#
_symmetry.space_group_name_H-M   'P 1'
#
loop_
_entity.id
_entity.type
_entity.pdbx_description
1 polymer ?
#
loop_
_entity_poly.entity_id
_entity_poly.type
_entity_poly.pdbx_seq_one_letter_code
_entity_poly.pdbx_strand_id
1 'polypeptide(L)' 'MSRTSVTIPESLFEWFKEYCNKQKRSVSAQISFMIEQLKESEEK' A
#
# COMPACT_ATOMS: atom_id res chain seq x y z
N MET A 1 -7.48 -15.27 0.22
CA MET A 1 -6.36 -14.31 0.26
C MET A 1 -5.13 -14.98 -0.33
N SER A 2 -4.53 -14.37 -1.35
CA SER A 2 -3.20 -14.74 -1.83
C SER A 2 -2.15 -13.99 -1.00
N ARG A 3 -0.99 -14.62 -0.76
CA ARG A 3 0.15 -14.00 -0.09
C ARG A 3 1.20 -13.64 -1.13
N THR A 4 1.59 -12.37 -1.17
CA THR A 4 2.65 -11.86 -2.05
C THR A 4 3.76 -11.26 -1.20
N SER A 5 5.01 -11.57 -1.54
CA SER A 5 6.19 -10.96 -0.94
C SER A 5 6.78 -9.96 -1.92
N VAL A 6 7.16 -8.77 -1.43
CA VAL A 6 7.80 -7.72 -2.22
C VAL A 6 9.05 -7.22 -1.50
N THR A 7 10.05 -6.81 -2.26
CA THR A 7 11.25 -6.16 -1.74
C THR A 7 11.14 -4.66 -1.99
N ILE A 8 11.34 -3.86 -0.94
CA ILE A 8 11.20 -2.41 -0.98
C ILE A 8 12.45 -1.82 -0.30
N PRO A 9 13.03 -0.72 -0.83
CA PRO A 9 14.06 0.02 -0.12
C PRO A 9 13.60 0.42 1.28
N GLU A 10 14.45 0.21 2.29
CA GLU A 10 14.10 0.44 3.70
C GLU A 10 13.64 1.88 3.96
N SER A 11 14.35 2.87 3.41
CA SER A 11 13.99 4.29 3.54
C SER A 11 12.58 4.62 3.02
N LEU A 12 12.18 3.99 1.91
CA LEU A 12 10.84 4.15 1.35
C LEU A 12 9.79 3.45 2.23
N PHE A 13 10.13 2.30 2.78
CA PHE A 13 9.24 1.55 3.66
C PHE A 13 9.00 2.27 4.99
N GLU A 14 10.01 2.89 5.59
CA GLU A 14 9.85 3.72 6.79
C GLU A 14 8.91 4.89 6.56
N TRP A 15 9.14 5.65 5.48
CA TRP A 15 8.24 6.73 5.10
C TRP A 15 6.81 6.23 4.86
N PHE A 16 6.66 5.07 4.19
CA PHE A 16 5.34 4.50 3.93
C PHE A 16 4.61 4.10 5.22
N LYS A 17 5.32 3.59 6.23
CA LYS A 17 4.75 3.31 7.55
C LYS A 17 4.23 4.58 8.22
N GLU A 18 4.96 5.69 8.17
CA GLU A 18 4.48 6.97 8.69
C GLU A 18 3.24 7.47 7.94
N TYR A 19 3.23 7.33 6.61
CA TYR A 19 2.07 7.66 5.79
C TYR A 19 0.84 6.83 6.19
N CYS A 20 0.99 5.52 6.37
CA CYS A 20 -0.09 4.64 6.81
C CYS A 20 -0.63 5.02 8.21
N ASN A 21 0.26 5.39 9.14
CA ASN A 21 -0.11 5.86 10.47
C ASN A 21 -0.97 7.13 10.42
N LYS A 22 -0.62 8.10 9.56
CA LYS A 22 -1.42 9.31 9.34
C LYS A 22 -2.83 8.99 8.81
N GLN A 23 -2.95 7.95 7.98
CA GLN A 23 -4.23 7.47 7.45
C GLN A 23 -4.98 6.53 8.41
N LYS A 24 -4.44 6.24 9.61
CA LYS A 24 -4.98 5.26 10.56
C LYS A 24 -5.25 3.88 9.94
N ARG A 25 -4.39 3.44 9.03
CA ARG A 25 -4.50 2.15 8.32
C ARG A 25 -3.24 1.31 8.51
N SER A 26 -3.39 -0.01 8.42
CA SER A 26 -2.23 -0.90 8.32
C SER A 26 -1.58 -0.78 6.94
N VAL A 27 -0.29 -1.12 6.86
CA VAL A 27 0.47 -1.19 5.61
C VAL A 27 -0.25 -2.04 4.56
N SER A 28 -0.71 -3.23 4.95
CA SER A 28 -1.42 -4.14 4.04
C SER A 28 -2.75 -3.55 3.55
N ALA A 29 -3.54 -2.94 4.43
CA ALA A 29 -4.80 -2.32 4.05
C ALA A 29 -4.58 -1.13 3.11
N GLN A 30 -3.54 -0.32 3.35
CA GLN A 30 -3.22 0.80 2.49
C GLN A 30 -2.73 0.35 1.10
N ILE A 31 -1.93 -0.73 1.02
CA ILE A 31 -1.51 -1.31 -0.25
C ILE A 31 -2.72 -1.83 -1.03
N SER A 32 -3.62 -2.59 -0.39
CA SER A 32 -4.84 -3.07 -1.04
C SER A 32 -5.70 -1.92 -1.57
N PHE A 33 -5.91 -0.88 -0.76
CA PHE A 33 -6.66 0.31 -1.17
C PHE A 33 -6.03 0.99 -2.39
N MET A 34 -4.71 1.15 -2.41
CA MET A 34 -4.01 1.76 -3.55
C MET A 34 -4.13 0.91 -4.82
N ILE A 35 -4.07 -0.41 -4.71
CA ILE A 35 -4.26 -1.33 -5.84
C ILE A 35 -5.69 -1.22 -6.40
N GLU A 36 -6.70 -1.16 -5.53
CA GLU A 36 -8.10 -0.99 -5.95
C GLU A 36 -8.31 0.35 -6.69
N GLN A 37 -7.76 1.44 -6.15
CA GLN A 37 -7.83 2.76 -6.81
C GLN A 37 -7.15 2.78 -8.18
N LEU A 38 -6.00 2.10 -8.32
CA LEU A 38 -5.32 1.98 -9.62
C LEU A 38 -6.18 1.19 -10.61
N LYS A 39 -6.75 0.06 -10.17
CA LYS A 39 -7.66 -0.73 -11.01
C LYS A 39 -8.85 0.10 -11.50
N GLU A 40 -9.51 0.83 -10.61
CA GLU A 40 -10.64 1.70 -10.95
C GLU A 40 -10.27 2.82 -11.94
N SER A 41 -9.00 3.25 -11.94
CA SER A 41 -8.51 4.28 -12.87
C SER A 41 -8.16 3.74 -14.25
N GLU A 42 -7.76 2.47 -14.37
CA GLU A 42 -7.47 1.82 -15.66
C GLU A 42 -8.73 1.32 -16.37
N GLU A 43 -9.78 1.01 -15.62
CA GLU A 43 -11.08 0.54 -16.16
C GLU A 43 -12.01 1.70 -16.61
N LYS A 44 -11.54 2.96 -16.56
CA LYS A 44 -12.25 4.16 -17.00
C LYS A 44 -11.64 4.77 -18.25
#